data_AF-A0AA38C9S9-F1
#
_entry.id   AF-A0AA38C9S9-F1
#
_cell.length_a   1.000
_cell.length_b   1.000
_cell.length_c   1.000
_cell.angle_alpha   90.00
_cell.angle_beta   90.00
_cell.angle_gamma   90.00
#
_symmetry.space_group_name_H-M   'P 1'
#
loop_
_entity.id
_entity.type
_entity.pdbx_description
1 polymer ?
#
loop_
_entity_poly.entity_id
_entity_poly.type
_entity_poly.pdbx_seq_one_letter_code
_entity_poly.pdbx_strand_id
1 'polypeptide(L)'
;VMASKTKIYIVLEFVSGGELFDKIVNHGRLKEDEARRYFQQLINAVDYCHSRGVYHRDLKPENLLLDTFGNLKISDFGLSALSQQVRDDGLLHTTCGTPNYVAPEVINDKGYDGATADLWSCGVILFVLMAGYLPFDDPNLMTLYKKIYKADFTCPAWFSTSAKKLITRILDPNPKTRITIPEILENEWFKKGYKPPKFKEEEDVNLDDVDAVFNDSEEHLVTEKKENSPVAMNAFELISMSQGLNLGNLFEKKLGMVKRETRFTSKCPANEIVSKLEEAAKPLGFNVQKRNYKMKMQGSKTGRKGHLNVATEVFEVAPSLYMVEVRKAGGDTLEFHKFYKNLATGLKDVVWKAEDDGEEKN
;
A
#
# COMPACT_ATOMS: atom_id res chain seq x y z
N VAL A 1 12.40 -5.72 8.91
CA VAL A 1 12.55 -4.47 9.70
C VAL A 1 13.19 -4.82 11.02
N MET A 2 14.31 -4.20 11.42
CA MET A 2 14.94 -4.45 12.73
C MET A 2 14.53 -3.35 13.72
N ALA A 3 14.50 -3.65 15.02
CA ALA A 3 14.21 -2.62 16.03
C ALA A 3 15.05 -2.81 17.30
N SER A 4 15.31 -1.69 17.97
CA SER A 4 15.93 -1.61 19.30
C SER A 4 15.04 -0.75 20.21
N LYS A 5 15.37 -0.64 21.50
CA LYS A 5 14.60 0.18 22.46
C LYS A 5 14.39 1.63 22.01
N THR A 6 15.26 2.16 21.14
CA THR A 6 15.26 3.58 20.75
C THR A 6 15.21 3.81 19.23
N LYS A 7 15.27 2.76 18.41
CA LYS A 7 15.41 2.89 16.95
C LYS A 7 14.66 1.80 16.21
N ILE A 8 14.06 2.16 15.10
CA ILE A 8 13.51 1.25 14.09
C ILE A 8 14.39 1.38 12.85
N TYR A 9 14.78 0.24 12.28
CA TYR A 9 15.58 0.13 11.07
C TYR A 9 14.74 -0.57 10.00
N ILE A 10 14.51 0.12 8.89
CA ILE A 10 13.80 -0.44 7.74
C ILE A 10 14.85 -0.74 6.68
N VAL A 11 15.10 -2.02 6.44
CA VAL A 11 16.01 -2.48 5.37
C VAL A 11 15.20 -2.54 4.09
N LEU A 12 15.65 -1.81 3.07
CA LEU A 12 14.97 -1.66 1.78
C LEU A 12 15.95 -2.00 0.63
N GLU A 13 15.40 -2.18 -0.56
CA GLU A 13 16.20 -2.27 -1.79
C GLU A 13 17.11 -1.04 -1.92
N PHE A 14 18.41 -1.28 -2.14
CA PHE A 14 19.34 -0.20 -2.45
C PHE A 14 19.31 0.12 -3.95
N VAL A 15 18.89 1.34 -4.28
CA VAL A 15 18.81 1.84 -5.65
C VAL A 15 20.05 2.69 -5.94
N SER A 16 20.92 2.22 -6.83
CA SER A 16 22.27 2.79 -7.04
C SER A 16 22.40 3.80 -8.18
N GLY A 17 21.34 4.02 -8.98
CA GLY A 17 21.39 4.90 -10.15
C GLY A 17 21.05 6.38 -9.86
N GLY A 18 20.91 6.75 -8.60
CA GLY A 18 20.65 8.14 -8.17
C GLY A 18 19.21 8.60 -8.38
N GLU A 19 18.99 9.91 -8.33
CA GLU A 19 17.68 10.52 -8.52
C GLU A 19 17.39 10.71 -10.02
N LEU A 20 16.13 10.53 -10.42
CA LEU A 20 15.70 10.83 -11.80
C LEU A 20 16.02 12.28 -12.18
N PHE A 21 15.96 13.19 -11.22
CA PHE A 21 16.18 14.62 -11.44
C PHE A 21 17.65 14.98 -11.65
N ASP A 22 18.60 14.14 -11.25
CA ASP A 22 20.01 14.31 -11.60
C ASP A 22 20.21 14.32 -13.12
N LYS A 23 19.37 13.58 -13.87
CA LYS A 23 19.38 13.68 -15.34
C LYS A 23 18.99 15.06 -15.84
N ILE A 24 18.02 15.71 -15.18
CA ILE A 24 17.56 17.05 -15.55
C ILE A 24 18.61 18.10 -15.24
N VAL A 25 19.20 18.03 -14.04
CA VAL A 25 20.26 18.96 -13.62
C VAL A 25 21.46 18.88 -14.55
N ASN A 26 21.86 17.67 -14.95
CA ASN A 26 23.05 17.47 -15.76
C ASN A 26 22.84 17.66 -17.28
N HIS A 27 21.66 17.35 -17.81
CA HIS A 27 21.40 17.31 -19.26
C HIS A 27 20.27 18.26 -19.72
N GLY A 28 19.66 18.99 -18.78
CA GLY A 28 18.46 19.80 -19.04
C GLY A 28 17.20 18.94 -19.21
N ARG A 29 16.20 19.47 -19.91
CA ARG A 29 14.93 18.76 -20.15
C ARG A 29 15.11 17.43 -20.89
N LEU A 30 14.26 16.46 -20.56
CA LEU A 30 14.20 15.18 -21.29
C LEU A 30 13.47 15.35 -22.63
N LYS A 31 13.83 14.50 -23.60
CA LYS A 31 13.06 14.37 -24.83
C LYS A 31 11.69 13.76 -24.51
N GLU A 32 10.68 14.15 -25.29
CA GLU A 32 9.30 13.74 -25.05
C GLU A 32 9.12 12.21 -24.97
N ASP A 33 9.81 11.44 -25.82
CA ASP A 33 9.73 9.98 -25.79
C ASP A 33 10.36 9.36 -24.52
N GLU A 34 11.42 9.98 -23.98
CA GLU A 34 12.06 9.55 -22.72
C GLU A 34 11.21 9.95 -21.51
N ALA A 35 10.72 11.20 -21.47
CA ALA A 35 9.79 11.67 -20.45
C ALA A 35 8.52 10.79 -20.39
N ARG A 36 8.00 10.39 -21.56
CA ARG A 36 6.87 9.45 -21.64
C ARG A 36 7.19 8.10 -21.02
N ARG A 37 8.37 7.53 -21.29
CA ARG A 37 8.79 6.24 -20.70
C ARG A 37 8.78 6.31 -19.17
N TYR A 38 9.36 7.36 -18.59
CA TYR A 38 9.37 7.54 -17.14
C TYR A 38 7.97 7.80 -16.59
N PHE A 39 7.15 8.61 -17.27
CA PHE A 39 5.78 8.87 -16.87
C PHE A 39 4.89 7.61 -16.92
N GLN A 40 5.09 6.73 -17.91
CA GLN A 40 4.42 5.43 -17.97
C GLN A 40 4.77 4.56 -16.76
N GLN A 41 6.05 4.51 -16.37
CA GLN A 41 6.49 3.78 -15.17
C GLN A 41 5.90 4.39 -13.90
N LEU A 42 5.87 5.72 -13.80
CA LEU A 42 5.29 6.45 -12.66
C LEU A 42 3.80 6.14 -12.51
N ILE A 43 3.01 6.28 -13.57
CA ILE A 43 1.57 6.01 -13.53
C ILE A 43 1.29 4.54 -13.20
N ASN A 44 2.05 3.60 -13.74
CA ASN A 44 1.89 2.18 -13.40
C ASN A 44 2.17 1.88 -11.93
N ALA A 45 3.22 2.48 -11.36
CA ALA A 45 3.54 2.30 -9.95
C ALA A 45 2.48 2.94 -9.05
N VAL A 46 1.99 4.13 -9.40
CA VAL A 46 0.91 4.81 -8.66
C VAL A 46 -0.40 4.04 -8.75
N ASP A 47 -0.78 3.54 -9.92
CA ASP A 47 -1.97 2.68 -10.11
C ASP A 47 -1.88 1.39 -9.27
N TYR A 48 -0.71 0.76 -9.26
CA TYR A 48 -0.44 -0.42 -8.43
C TYR A 48 -0.64 -0.14 -6.94
N CYS A 49 -0.22 1.03 -6.45
CA CYS A 49 -0.43 1.44 -5.06
C CYS A 49 -1.91 1.78 -4.78
N HIS A 50 -2.54 2.57 -5.64
CA HIS A 50 -3.93 3.03 -5.49
C HIS A 50 -4.90 1.84 -5.48
N SER A 51 -4.69 0.84 -6.33
CA SER A 51 -5.49 -0.40 -6.34
C SER A 51 -5.43 -1.20 -5.02
N ARG A 52 -4.41 -0.95 -4.19
CA ARG A 52 -4.24 -1.54 -2.85
C ARG A 52 -4.67 -0.61 -1.71
N GLY A 53 -5.18 0.58 -2.02
CA GLY A 53 -5.57 1.59 -1.04
C GLY A 53 -4.40 2.34 -0.41
N VAL A 54 -3.21 2.25 -1.02
CA VAL A 54 -2.02 2.99 -0.60
C VAL A 54 -1.87 4.22 -1.48
N TYR A 55 -1.71 5.38 -0.86
CA TYR A 55 -1.50 6.68 -1.53
C TYR A 55 -0.18 7.26 -1.05
N HIS A 56 0.61 7.77 -1.97
CA HIS A 56 1.97 8.22 -1.67
C HIS A 56 1.95 9.55 -0.89
N ARG A 57 1.12 10.51 -1.34
CA ARG A 57 0.87 11.85 -0.77
C ARG A 57 2.05 12.83 -0.77
N ASP A 58 3.26 12.35 -1.02
CA ASP A 58 4.48 13.17 -1.12
C ASP A 58 5.28 12.84 -2.39
N LEU A 59 4.61 12.69 -3.54
CA LEU A 59 5.32 12.43 -4.80
C LEU A 59 6.08 13.69 -5.24
N LYS A 60 7.40 13.59 -5.28
CA LYS A 60 8.31 14.69 -5.58
C LYS A 60 9.61 14.14 -6.18
N PRO A 61 10.43 14.99 -6.82
CA PRO A 61 11.70 14.63 -7.43
C PRO A 61 12.58 13.70 -6.60
N GLU A 62 12.73 14.04 -5.32
CA GLU A 62 13.61 13.39 -4.36
C GLU A 62 13.18 11.95 -4.08
N ASN A 63 11.91 11.61 -4.35
CA ASN A 63 11.32 10.30 -4.13
C ASN A 63 11.29 9.44 -5.41
N LEU A 64 11.89 9.92 -6.50
CA LEU A 64 11.96 9.23 -7.79
C LEU A 64 13.40 8.85 -8.11
N LEU A 65 13.73 7.58 -7.87
CA LEU A 65 15.07 7.03 -8.04
C LEU A 65 15.17 6.23 -9.36
N LEU A 66 16.41 5.96 -9.78
CA LEU A 66 16.72 5.13 -10.94
C LEU A 66 17.55 3.90 -10.57
N ASP A 67 17.15 2.73 -11.04
CA ASP A 67 17.98 1.52 -10.95
C ASP A 67 19.16 1.55 -11.95
N THR A 68 20.03 0.53 -11.87
CA THR A 68 21.20 0.39 -12.77
C THR A 68 20.83 0.22 -14.25
N PHE A 69 19.58 -0.15 -14.55
CA PHE A 69 19.03 -0.27 -15.90
C PHE A 69 18.27 1.00 -16.33
N GLY A 70 18.27 2.04 -15.50
CA GLY A 70 17.61 3.32 -15.74
C GLY A 70 16.08 3.26 -15.64
N ASN A 71 15.51 2.30 -14.90
CA ASN A 71 14.08 2.24 -14.60
C ASN A 71 13.74 2.99 -13.31
N LEU A 72 12.56 3.58 -13.30
CA LEU A 72 12.02 4.34 -12.19
C LEU A 72 11.70 3.43 -10.99
N LYS A 73 12.14 3.87 -9.81
CA LYS A 73 11.78 3.32 -8.51
C LYS A 73 11.22 4.45 -7.66
N ILE A 74 10.05 4.25 -7.07
CA ILE A 74 9.45 5.21 -6.14
C ILE A 74 9.89 4.83 -4.73
N SER A 75 10.42 5.79 -3.98
CA SER A 75 10.86 5.64 -2.57
C SER A 75 10.00 6.48 -1.63
N ASP A 76 10.19 6.29 -0.32
CA ASP A 76 9.63 7.15 0.74
C ASP A 76 8.10 7.28 0.74
N PHE A 77 7.43 6.13 0.70
CA PHE A 77 5.99 6.03 0.91
C PHE A 77 5.58 6.56 2.30
N GLY A 78 5.10 7.80 2.34
CA GLY A 78 4.08 8.28 3.28
C GLY A 78 4.40 8.28 4.78
N LEU A 79 5.66 8.20 5.22
CA LEU A 79 6.04 8.45 6.62
C LEU A 79 5.86 9.93 7.03
N SER A 80 5.57 10.82 6.08
CA SER A 80 5.49 12.28 6.24
C SER A 80 4.05 12.83 6.35
N ALA A 81 3.00 12.01 6.18
CA ALA A 81 1.59 12.47 6.22
C ALA A 81 1.05 12.81 7.64
N LEU A 82 1.93 12.87 8.63
CA LEU A 82 1.65 13.25 10.03
C LEU A 82 2.23 14.63 10.36
N SER A 83 2.04 15.65 9.51
CA SER A 83 2.27 17.04 9.93
C SER A 83 0.94 17.67 10.34
N GLN A 84 0.47 17.36 11.56
CA GLN A 84 -0.36 18.32 12.29
C GLN A 84 0.52 19.53 12.61
N GLN A 85 0.49 20.54 11.76
CA GLN A 85 1.13 21.85 12.01
C GLN A 85 0.11 22.97 11.81
N VAL A 86 -0.90 22.98 12.66
CA VAL A 86 -1.73 24.16 12.93
C VAL A 86 -1.44 24.55 14.37
N ARG A 87 -0.81 25.72 14.59
CA ARG A 87 -0.86 26.41 15.88
C ARG A 87 -2.09 27.33 15.87
N ASP A 88 -2.55 27.70 17.07
CA ASP A 88 -3.80 28.46 17.32
C ASP A 88 -3.85 29.88 16.73
N ASP A 89 -2.88 30.29 15.90
CA ASP A 89 -2.86 31.59 15.22
C ASP A 89 -3.50 31.57 13.82
N GLY A 90 -3.92 30.40 13.32
CA GLY A 90 -4.56 30.27 12.02
C GLY A 90 -3.66 30.62 10.84
N LEU A 91 -2.36 30.74 11.07
CA LEU A 91 -1.36 31.05 10.06
C LEU A 91 -0.54 29.80 9.75
N LEU A 92 -0.48 29.44 8.47
CA LEU A 92 0.37 28.36 7.97
C LEU A 92 1.84 28.79 8.07
N HIS A 93 2.49 28.54 9.20
CA HIS A 93 3.93 28.62 9.31
C HIS A 93 4.57 27.28 8.93
N THR A 94 4.50 26.94 7.63
CA THR A 94 5.13 25.73 7.09
C THR A 94 6.59 26.01 6.77
N THR A 95 7.50 25.68 7.69
CA THR A 95 8.87 25.32 7.32
C THR A 95 8.93 23.80 7.20
N CYS A 96 8.49 23.23 6.07
CA CYS A 96 8.75 21.84 5.67
C CYS A 96 8.20 21.59 4.24
N GLY A 97 9.09 21.52 3.25
CA GLY A 97 8.78 21.02 1.90
C GLY A 97 8.59 22.07 0.79
N THR A 98 8.90 21.67 -0.45
CA THR A 98 8.74 22.47 -1.68
C THR A 98 7.28 22.36 -2.15
N PRO A 99 6.41 23.36 -1.93
CA PRO A 99 4.96 23.27 -2.19
C PRO A 99 4.60 23.11 -3.67
N ASN A 100 5.58 23.23 -4.56
CA ASN A 100 5.41 23.26 -6.00
C ASN A 100 4.83 21.96 -6.60
N TYR A 101 4.89 20.84 -5.87
CA TYR A 101 4.33 19.54 -6.28
C TYR A 101 2.97 19.23 -5.65
N VAL A 102 2.52 20.04 -4.69
CA VAL A 102 1.34 19.77 -3.87
C VAL A 102 0.06 20.23 -4.58
N ALA A 103 -0.98 19.40 -4.51
CA ALA A 103 -2.28 19.70 -5.12
C ALA A 103 -3.02 20.84 -4.40
N PRO A 104 -3.85 21.65 -5.10
CA PRO A 104 -4.58 22.77 -4.50
C PRO A 104 -5.45 22.36 -3.31
N GLU A 105 -6.08 21.19 -3.38
CA GLU A 105 -6.93 20.67 -2.31
C GLU A 105 -6.16 20.24 -1.06
N VAL A 106 -4.87 19.89 -1.19
CA VAL A 106 -4.00 19.51 -0.07
C VAL A 106 -3.58 20.75 0.71
N ILE A 107 -3.31 21.87 0.01
CA ILE A 107 -2.94 23.17 0.62
C ILE A 107 -4.09 23.70 1.51
N ASN A 108 -5.34 23.38 1.17
CA ASN A 108 -6.53 23.87 1.87
C ASN A 108 -6.88 23.03 3.13
N ASP A 109 -6.17 21.94 3.42
CA ASP A 109 -6.25 21.11 4.63
C ASP A 109 -7.67 20.68 5.10
N LYS A 110 -8.61 20.48 4.17
CA LYS A 110 -10.00 20.08 4.49
C LYS A 110 -10.26 18.57 4.41
N GLY A 111 -9.19 17.77 4.40
CA GLY A 111 -9.24 16.38 3.95
C GLY A 111 -9.38 16.32 2.43
N TYR A 112 -8.66 15.40 1.80
CA TYR A 112 -8.57 15.29 0.34
C TYR A 112 -8.54 13.82 -0.10
N ASP A 113 -8.83 13.59 -1.39
CA ASP A 113 -8.65 12.30 -2.03
C ASP A 113 -7.17 12.09 -2.39
N GLY A 114 -6.55 11.09 -1.77
CA GLY A 114 -5.13 10.79 -1.99
C GLY A 114 -4.83 10.42 -3.44
N ALA A 115 -5.78 9.80 -4.15
CA ALA A 115 -5.59 9.41 -5.54
C ALA A 115 -5.46 10.63 -6.45
N THR A 116 -6.35 11.62 -6.28
CA THR A 116 -6.32 12.84 -7.10
C THR A 116 -5.10 13.70 -6.78
N ALA A 117 -4.67 13.74 -5.52
CA ALA A 117 -3.50 14.49 -5.08
C ALA A 117 -2.18 13.91 -5.63
N ASP A 118 -2.01 12.58 -5.57
CA ASP A 118 -0.87 11.91 -6.20
C ASP A 118 -0.81 12.20 -7.70
N LEU A 119 -1.97 12.23 -8.36
CA LEU A 119 -2.05 12.46 -9.79
C LEU A 119 -1.68 13.88 -10.21
N TRP A 120 -2.06 14.88 -9.42
CA TRP A 120 -1.57 16.25 -9.59
C TRP A 120 -0.04 16.29 -9.54
N SER A 121 0.53 15.64 -8.52
CA SER A 121 1.99 15.56 -8.33
C SER A 121 2.67 14.91 -9.54
N CYS A 122 2.11 13.81 -10.07
CA CYS A 122 2.55 13.19 -11.32
C CYS A 122 2.52 14.15 -12.52
N GLY A 123 1.51 15.02 -12.61
CA GLY A 123 1.41 16.05 -13.64
C GLY A 123 2.51 17.10 -13.53
N VAL A 124 2.82 17.55 -12.31
CA VAL A 124 3.94 18.47 -12.06
C VAL A 124 5.25 17.81 -12.44
N ILE A 125 5.48 16.56 -12.04
CA ILE A 125 6.66 15.78 -12.41
C ILE A 125 6.80 15.70 -13.94
N LEU A 126 5.76 15.28 -14.65
CA LEU A 126 5.78 15.20 -16.13
C LEU A 126 6.14 16.53 -16.77
N PHE A 127 5.55 17.63 -16.29
CA PHE A 127 5.88 18.96 -16.77
C PHE A 127 7.36 19.25 -16.59
N VAL A 128 7.93 19.01 -15.40
CA VAL A 128 9.35 19.27 -15.13
C VAL A 128 10.26 18.40 -16.00
N LEU A 129 9.94 17.10 -16.16
CA LEU A 129 10.70 16.22 -17.05
C LEU A 129 10.80 16.79 -18.47
N MET A 130 9.72 17.37 -19.00
CA MET A 130 9.66 17.88 -20.37
C MET A 130 10.09 19.35 -20.53
N ALA A 131 9.91 20.18 -19.50
CA ALA A 131 10.20 21.61 -19.52
C ALA A 131 11.61 21.92 -19.00
N GLY A 132 12.10 21.15 -18.03
CA GLY A 132 13.32 21.43 -17.28
C GLY A 132 13.13 22.49 -16.18
N TYR A 133 11.90 22.90 -15.90
CA TYR A 133 11.53 23.87 -14.87
C TYR A 133 10.11 23.60 -14.35
N LEU A 134 9.75 24.20 -13.22
CA LEU A 134 8.47 23.99 -12.55
C LEU A 134 7.29 24.67 -13.27
N PRO A 135 6.10 24.05 -13.33
CA PRO A 135 4.91 24.70 -13.90
C PRO A 135 4.43 25.86 -13.02
N PHE A 136 4.59 25.74 -11.70
CA PHE A 136 4.24 26.74 -10.71
C PHE A 136 5.48 27.06 -9.88
N ASP A 137 5.98 28.27 -10.02
CA ASP A 137 7.08 28.77 -9.19
C ASP A 137 6.93 30.28 -8.99
N ASP A 138 7.22 30.73 -7.77
CA ASP A 138 7.24 32.14 -7.39
C ASP A 138 7.94 32.31 -6.04
N PRO A 139 8.82 33.32 -5.87
CA PRO A 139 9.44 33.60 -4.58
C PRO A 139 8.42 34.05 -3.53
N ASN A 140 7.26 34.58 -3.94
CA ASN A 140 6.18 34.92 -3.03
C ASN A 140 5.19 33.75 -2.91
N LEU A 141 5.11 33.13 -1.73
CA LEU A 141 4.23 31.99 -1.46
C LEU A 141 2.75 32.27 -1.78
N MET A 142 2.25 33.48 -1.52
CA MET A 142 0.86 33.84 -1.82
C MET A 142 0.61 33.89 -3.33
N THR A 143 1.58 34.36 -4.11
CA THR A 143 1.53 34.32 -5.57
C THR A 143 1.65 32.90 -6.09
N LEU A 144 2.54 32.08 -5.54
CA LEU A 144 2.68 30.66 -5.86
C LEU A 144 1.37 29.92 -5.64
N TYR A 145 0.74 30.08 -4.47
CA TYR A 145 -0.55 29.47 -4.18
C TYR A 145 -1.65 29.96 -5.13
N LYS A 146 -1.68 31.26 -5.47
CA LYS A 146 -2.62 31.76 -6.49
C LYS A 146 -2.41 31.09 -7.85
N LYS A 147 -1.16 30.85 -8.27
CA LYS A 147 -0.85 30.12 -9.51
C LYS A 147 -1.34 28.67 -9.43
N ILE A 148 -1.05 27.98 -8.33
CA ILE A 148 -1.48 26.59 -8.09
C ILE A 148 -3.02 26.48 -8.11
N TYR A 149 -3.73 27.32 -7.35
CA TYR A 149 -5.20 27.29 -7.27
C TYR A 149 -5.89 27.57 -8.60
N LYS A 150 -5.27 28.40 -9.46
CA LYS A 150 -5.79 28.71 -10.79
C LYS A 150 -5.30 27.75 -11.88
N ALA A 151 -4.37 26.86 -11.54
CA ALA A 151 -3.55 26.14 -12.51
C ALA A 151 -2.98 27.09 -13.60
N ASP A 152 -2.44 28.22 -13.16
CA ASP A 152 -1.84 29.24 -14.03
C ASP A 152 -0.40 28.84 -14.40
N PHE A 153 -0.27 28.09 -15.49
CA PHE A 153 1.01 27.68 -16.07
C PHE A 153 0.94 27.75 -17.60
N THR A 154 2.10 27.91 -18.24
CA THR A 154 2.21 27.89 -19.71
C THR A 154 3.10 26.73 -20.15
N CYS A 155 2.58 25.90 -21.04
CA CYS A 155 3.38 24.85 -21.67
C CYS A 155 4.36 25.45 -22.69
N PRO A 156 5.66 25.08 -22.66
CA PRO A 156 6.63 25.51 -23.64
C PRO A 156 6.25 25.26 -25.11
N ALA A 157 6.88 25.99 -26.03
CA ALA A 157 6.67 25.83 -27.46
C ALA A 157 7.03 24.43 -27.98
N TRP A 158 8.00 23.75 -27.34
CA TRP A 158 8.47 22.42 -27.74
C TRP A 158 7.61 21.26 -27.24
N PHE A 159 6.54 21.52 -26.47
CA PHE A 159 5.60 20.47 -26.09
C PHE A 159 4.69 20.16 -27.28
N SER A 160 4.51 18.87 -27.59
CA SER A 160 3.50 18.47 -28.59
C SER A 160 2.09 18.85 -28.14
N THR A 161 1.19 19.05 -29.10
CA THR A 161 -0.22 19.37 -28.82
C THR A 161 -0.89 18.30 -27.95
N SER A 162 -0.52 17.03 -28.12
CA SER A 162 -1.04 15.91 -27.33
C SER A 162 -0.49 15.92 -25.90
N ALA A 163 0.79 16.22 -25.69
CA ALA A 163 1.38 16.39 -24.36
C ALA A 163 0.70 17.53 -23.60
N LYS A 164 0.52 18.69 -24.24
CA LYS A 164 -0.17 19.85 -23.65
C LYS A 164 -1.57 19.46 -23.16
N LYS A 165 -2.38 18.84 -24.04
CA LYS A 165 -3.73 18.39 -23.68
C LYS A 165 -3.75 17.44 -22.49
N LEU A 166 -2.83 16.48 -22.41
CA LEU A 166 -2.75 15.55 -21.27
C LEU A 166 -2.39 16.29 -19.98
N ILE A 167 -1.33 17.12 -20.00
CA ILE A 167 -0.88 17.86 -18.81
C ILE A 167 -1.97 18.80 -18.30
N THR A 168 -2.71 19.50 -19.17
CA THR A 168 -3.80 20.38 -18.73
C THR A 168 -4.96 19.60 -18.10
N ARG A 169 -5.21 18.36 -18.51
CA ARG A 169 -6.21 17.48 -17.88
C ARG A 169 -5.76 16.93 -16.53
N ILE A 170 -4.45 16.71 -16.35
CA ILE A 170 -3.86 16.26 -15.08
C ILE A 170 -3.80 17.42 -14.07
N LEU A 171 -3.36 18.60 -14.52
CA LEU A 171 -3.26 19.82 -13.70
C LEU A 171 -4.58 20.60 -13.68
N ASP A 172 -5.72 19.90 -13.66
CA ASP A 172 -7.02 20.50 -13.38
C ASP A 172 -7.11 20.79 -11.86
N PRO A 173 -7.29 22.05 -11.46
CA PRO A 173 -7.33 22.41 -10.04
C PRO A 173 -8.55 21.82 -9.31
N ASN A 174 -9.60 21.43 -10.04
CA ASN A 174 -10.76 20.75 -9.45
C ASN A 174 -10.54 19.23 -9.44
N PRO A 175 -10.36 18.60 -8.27
CA PRO A 175 -10.10 17.16 -8.18
C PRO A 175 -11.24 16.29 -8.71
N LYS A 176 -12.47 16.82 -8.81
CA LYS A 176 -13.63 16.07 -9.34
C LYS A 176 -13.64 15.96 -10.86
N THR A 177 -13.02 16.91 -11.56
CA THR A 177 -12.95 16.94 -13.03
C THR A 177 -11.57 16.58 -13.56
N ARG A 178 -10.57 16.55 -12.66
CA ARG A 178 -9.24 16.04 -12.94
C ARG A 178 -9.31 14.63 -13.53
N ILE A 179 -8.56 14.42 -14.61
CA ILE A 179 -8.47 13.12 -15.29
C ILE A 179 -8.09 12.02 -14.30
N THR A 180 -8.63 10.83 -14.50
CA THR A 180 -8.35 9.64 -13.68
C THR A 180 -7.27 8.77 -14.30
N ILE A 181 -6.67 7.85 -13.52
CA ILE A 181 -5.69 6.89 -14.04
C ILE A 181 -6.24 6.05 -15.22
N PRO A 182 -7.46 5.46 -15.16
CA PRO A 182 -8.02 4.75 -16.30
C PRO A 182 -8.07 5.59 -17.58
N GLU A 183 -8.45 6.87 -17.48
CA GLU A 183 -8.48 7.78 -18.62
C GLU A 183 -7.07 8.15 -19.13
N ILE A 184 -6.06 8.20 -18.25
CA ILE A 184 -4.66 8.38 -18.66
C ILE A 184 -4.16 7.17 -19.42
N LEU A 185 -4.46 5.94 -18.95
CA LEU A 185 -4.05 4.71 -19.63
C LEU A 185 -4.65 4.59 -21.04
N GLU A 186 -5.82 5.19 -21.26
CA GLU A 186 -6.47 5.28 -22.57
C GLU A 186 -5.99 6.46 -23.44
N ASN A 187 -5.20 7.38 -22.89
CA ASN A 187 -4.78 8.60 -23.59
C ASN A 187 -3.79 8.31 -24.74
N GLU A 188 -4.02 8.92 -25.90
CA GLU A 188 -3.18 8.76 -27.10
C GLU A 188 -1.71 9.12 -26.89
N TRP A 189 -1.42 10.17 -26.12
CA TRP A 189 -0.04 10.54 -25.80
C TRP A 189 0.62 9.47 -24.93
N PHE A 190 -0.11 8.94 -23.95
CA PHE A 190 0.38 7.91 -23.03
C PHE A 190 0.60 6.57 -23.73
N LYS A 191 -0.32 6.15 -24.60
CA LYS A 191 -0.28 4.84 -25.29
C LYS A 191 0.86 4.69 -26.30
N LYS A 192 1.47 5.79 -26.76
CA LYS A 192 2.56 5.73 -27.73
C LYS A 192 3.76 4.95 -27.17
N GLY A 193 4.05 3.80 -27.78
CA GLY A 193 5.13 2.90 -27.35
C GLY A 193 4.89 2.24 -25.98
N TYR A 194 3.67 2.34 -25.44
CA TYR A 194 3.33 1.79 -24.14
C TYR A 194 3.29 0.27 -24.20
N LYS A 195 3.95 -0.36 -23.23
CA LYS A 195 3.86 -1.79 -22.98
C LYS A 195 3.29 -1.95 -21.57
N PRO A 196 2.06 -2.47 -21.43
CA PRO A 196 1.50 -2.69 -20.10
C PRO A 196 2.42 -3.61 -19.30
N PRO A 197 2.59 -3.34 -17.99
CA PRO A 197 3.37 -4.22 -17.14
C PRO A 197 2.71 -5.58 -17.14
N LYS A 198 3.46 -6.60 -17.56
CA LYS A 198 3.09 -7.98 -17.34
C LYS A 198 3.42 -8.28 -15.89
N PHE A 199 2.45 -8.09 -15.01
CA PHE A 199 2.47 -8.81 -13.76
C PHE A 199 2.42 -10.27 -14.17
N LYS A 200 3.42 -11.07 -13.76
CA LYS A 200 3.24 -12.51 -13.80
C LYS A 200 1.98 -12.76 -12.97
N GLU A 201 0.86 -13.03 -13.62
CA GLU A 201 -0.09 -13.95 -13.03
C GLU A 201 0.76 -15.18 -12.78
N GLU A 202 1.05 -15.46 -11.51
CA GLU A 202 1.73 -16.68 -11.13
C GLU A 202 0.88 -17.83 -11.68
N GLU A 203 1.29 -18.33 -12.84
CA GLU A 203 0.77 -19.55 -13.44
C GLU A 203 0.91 -20.66 -12.39
N ASP A 204 -0.21 -21.33 -12.16
CA ASP A 204 -0.46 -22.35 -11.15
C ASP A 204 -0.29 -21.90 -9.68
N VAL A 205 -1.46 -21.64 -9.08
CA VAL A 205 -1.73 -21.45 -7.65
C VAL A 205 -1.11 -22.59 -6.83
N ASN A 206 0.18 -22.44 -6.53
CA ASN A 206 0.96 -23.29 -5.64
C ASN A 206 0.82 -22.76 -4.20
N LEU A 207 1.07 -23.61 -3.21
CA LEU A 207 0.95 -23.29 -1.78
C LEU A 207 1.90 -22.17 -1.30
N ASP A 208 2.77 -21.68 -2.17
CA ASP A 208 3.63 -20.50 -1.99
C ASP A 208 2.80 -19.20 -1.85
N ASP A 209 1.54 -19.18 -2.32
CA ASP A 209 0.58 -18.09 -2.08
C ASP A 209 0.27 -17.86 -0.59
N VAL A 210 0.31 -18.92 0.22
CA VAL A 210 0.05 -18.79 1.66
C VAL A 210 1.24 -18.10 2.31
N ASP A 211 2.46 -18.45 1.90
CA ASP A 211 3.67 -17.72 2.29
C ASP A 211 3.61 -16.27 1.79
N ALA A 212 3.07 -15.95 0.62
CA ALA A 212 2.90 -14.56 0.18
C ALA A 212 1.82 -13.78 0.97
N VAL A 213 0.79 -14.45 1.50
CA VAL A 213 -0.25 -13.84 2.34
C VAL A 213 0.23 -13.61 3.78
N PHE A 214 1.17 -14.42 4.27
CA PHE A 214 1.70 -14.34 5.64
C PHE A 214 3.10 -13.69 5.75
N ASN A 215 3.96 -13.80 4.74
CA ASN A 215 5.26 -13.13 4.66
C ASN A 215 5.09 -11.71 4.12
N ASP A 216 4.64 -10.80 4.98
CA ASP A 216 5.03 -9.41 4.83
C ASP A 216 6.40 -9.27 5.48
N SER A 217 7.44 -9.47 4.67
CA SER A 217 8.89 -9.47 4.98
C SER A 217 9.36 -10.53 5.98
N GLU A 218 10.21 -11.47 5.54
CA GLU A 218 11.41 -11.88 6.29
C GLU A 218 12.44 -12.61 5.40
N GLU A 219 13.68 -12.43 5.83
CA GLU A 219 14.93 -12.96 5.29
C GLU A 219 14.95 -14.49 5.36
N HIS A 220 15.50 -15.13 4.32
CA HIS A 220 15.94 -16.52 4.42
C HIS A 220 17.14 -16.62 5.37
N LEU A 221 16.89 -16.76 6.68
CA LEU A 221 17.81 -17.47 7.54
C LEU A 221 17.50 -18.96 7.44
N VAL A 222 18.48 -19.69 6.90
CA VAL A 222 18.45 -21.15 6.76
C VAL A 222 18.49 -21.77 8.16
N THR A 223 17.34 -21.94 8.79
CA THR A 223 17.17 -22.85 9.92
C THR A 223 16.42 -24.07 9.44
N GLU A 224 17.02 -25.24 9.67
CA GLU A 224 16.46 -26.56 9.34
C GLU A 224 14.98 -26.65 9.74
N LYS A 225 14.09 -26.74 8.75
CA LYS A 225 12.66 -26.98 8.97
C LYS A 225 12.50 -28.33 9.68
N LYS A 226 12.16 -28.31 10.97
CA LYS A 226 11.52 -29.46 11.61
C LYS A 226 10.08 -29.50 11.10
N GLU A 227 9.76 -30.46 10.24
CA GLU A 227 8.42 -30.67 9.65
C GLU A 227 7.31 -31.01 10.69
N ASN A 228 7.64 -31.11 11.98
CA ASN A 228 6.76 -31.68 13.01
C ASN A 228 6.23 -30.68 14.06
N SER A 229 6.48 -29.37 13.92
CA SER A 229 5.97 -28.35 14.85
C SER A 229 5.63 -27.04 14.15
N PRO A 230 4.63 -26.27 14.63
CA PRO A 230 4.33 -24.93 14.12
C PRO A 230 5.53 -24.00 14.27
N VAL A 231 5.56 -22.94 13.46
CA VAL A 231 6.61 -21.93 13.52
C VAL A 231 6.51 -21.23 14.88
N ALA A 232 7.62 -21.21 15.62
CA ALA A 232 7.70 -20.50 16.89
C ALA A 232 7.66 -19.01 16.62
N MET A 233 6.67 -18.34 17.19
CA MET A 233 6.51 -16.90 17.07
C MET A 233 7.52 -16.20 17.95
N ASN A 234 8.36 -15.38 17.33
CA ASN A 234 9.35 -14.64 18.09
C ASN A 234 8.71 -13.42 18.79
N ALA A 235 9.38 -12.88 19.80
CA ALA A 235 8.88 -11.73 20.55
C ALA A 235 8.64 -10.50 19.66
N PHE A 236 9.40 -10.32 18.57
CA PHE A 236 9.20 -9.21 17.64
C PHE A 236 7.94 -9.38 16.79
N GLU A 237 7.61 -10.58 16.34
CA GLU A 237 6.37 -10.92 15.63
C GLU A 237 5.15 -10.72 16.52
N LEU A 238 5.22 -11.14 17.79
CA LEU A 238 4.16 -10.87 18.77
C LEU A 238 3.95 -9.36 19.00
N ILE A 239 5.05 -8.62 19.12
CA ILE A 239 5.02 -7.17 19.38
C ILE A 239 4.51 -6.41 18.15
N SER A 240 4.94 -6.75 16.94
CA SER A 240 4.49 -6.12 15.68
C SER A 240 2.99 -6.34 15.44
N MET A 241 2.45 -7.44 15.97
CA MET A 241 1.03 -7.77 15.89
C MET A 241 0.17 -7.14 17.00
N SER A 242 0.77 -6.45 17.99
CA SER A 242 0.06 -5.76 19.08
C SER A 242 -0.70 -4.53 18.58
N GLN A 243 -1.86 -4.21 19.17
CA GLN A 243 -2.72 -3.11 18.67
C GLN A 243 -2.04 -1.74 18.60
N GLY A 244 -1.00 -1.50 19.43
CA GLY A 244 -0.25 -0.24 19.47
C GLY A 244 0.88 -0.13 18.45
N LEU A 245 1.36 -1.25 17.89
CA LEU A 245 2.49 -1.30 16.95
C LEU A 245 2.11 -1.90 15.59
N ASN A 246 0.91 -2.49 15.49
CA ASN A 246 0.33 -2.94 14.23
C ASN A 246 -0.06 -1.72 13.38
N LEU A 247 0.80 -1.43 12.40
CA LEU A 247 0.63 -0.35 11.43
C LEU A 247 -0.48 -0.60 10.41
N GLY A 248 -1.04 -1.81 10.33
CA GLY A 248 -2.21 -2.11 9.49
C GLY A 248 -3.43 -1.27 9.88
N ASN A 249 -3.61 -1.02 11.18
CA ASN A 249 -4.66 -0.16 11.71
C ASN A 249 -4.53 1.32 11.28
N LEU A 250 -3.32 1.77 10.88
CA LEU A 250 -3.06 3.14 10.43
C LEU A 250 -3.77 3.44 9.10
N PHE A 251 -3.98 2.41 8.28
CA PHE A 251 -4.65 2.48 6.97
C PHE A 251 -6.14 2.13 7.04
N GLU A 252 -6.58 1.36 8.03
CA GLU A 252 -7.99 0.94 8.20
C GLU A 252 -8.87 1.99 8.88
N LYS A 253 -8.31 2.82 9.77
CA LYS A 253 -9.09 3.81 10.56
C LYS A 253 -9.73 4.93 9.73
N LYS A 254 -9.24 5.22 8.51
CA LYS A 254 -9.75 6.34 7.69
C LYS A 254 -11.02 6.04 6.89
N LEU A 255 -11.50 4.79 6.83
CA LEU A 255 -12.59 4.43 5.90
C LEU A 255 -13.77 3.64 6.49
N GLY A 256 -13.89 3.51 7.82
CA GLY A 256 -14.94 2.67 8.44
C GLY A 256 -14.92 1.22 7.93
N MET A 257 -13.77 0.78 7.40
CA MET A 257 -13.62 -0.46 6.67
C MET A 257 -13.48 -1.64 7.64
N VAL A 258 -14.17 -2.72 7.31
CA VAL A 258 -14.24 -3.95 8.09
C VAL A 258 -12.91 -4.72 7.98
N LYS A 259 -12.37 -5.21 9.11
CA LYS A 259 -11.01 -5.80 9.24
C LYS A 259 -10.72 -6.94 8.27
N ARG A 260 -9.60 -6.90 7.53
CA ARG A 260 -9.28 -7.96 6.54
C ARG A 260 -8.67 -9.22 7.15
N GLU A 261 -8.42 -9.20 8.46
CA GLU A 261 -7.80 -10.28 9.22
C GLU A 261 -8.41 -10.38 10.62
N THR A 262 -8.35 -11.58 11.19
CA THR A 262 -8.84 -11.90 12.54
C THR A 262 -7.94 -12.95 13.19
N ARG A 263 -7.80 -12.88 14.52
CA ARG A 263 -6.90 -13.73 15.29
C ARG A 263 -7.60 -14.33 16.50
N PHE A 264 -7.16 -15.50 16.93
CA PHE A 264 -7.52 -16.09 18.22
C PHE A 264 -6.40 -16.97 18.77
N THR A 265 -6.41 -17.22 20.08
CA THR A 265 -5.45 -18.08 20.77
C THR A 265 -6.06 -19.43 21.13
N SER A 266 -5.24 -20.46 21.27
CA SER A 266 -5.66 -21.81 21.67
C SER A 266 -4.59 -22.49 22.52
N LYS A 267 -5.02 -23.35 23.45
CA LYS A 267 -4.14 -24.28 24.19
C LYS A 267 -4.18 -25.71 23.64
N CYS A 268 -5.03 -25.97 22.64
CA CYS A 268 -5.10 -27.28 22.00
C CYS A 268 -3.82 -27.55 21.19
N PRO A 269 -3.40 -28.81 21.02
CA PRO A 269 -2.30 -29.15 20.11
C PRO A 269 -2.54 -28.62 18.68
N ALA A 270 -1.50 -28.14 18.02
CA ALA A 270 -1.62 -27.50 16.70
C ALA A 270 -2.32 -28.38 15.63
N ASN A 271 -2.12 -29.70 15.67
CA ASN A 271 -2.81 -30.64 14.77
C ASN A 271 -4.33 -30.71 15.02
N GLU A 272 -4.75 -30.56 16.27
CA GLU A 272 -6.17 -30.52 16.65
C GLU A 272 -6.81 -29.22 16.18
N ILE A 273 -6.09 -28.10 16.32
CA ILE A 273 -6.52 -26.78 15.82
C ILE A 273 -6.76 -26.85 14.30
N VAL A 274 -5.80 -27.35 13.53
CA VAL A 274 -5.89 -27.49 12.07
C VAL A 274 -7.06 -28.39 11.67
N SER A 275 -7.26 -29.50 12.38
CA SER A 275 -8.37 -30.43 12.12
C SER A 275 -9.73 -29.78 12.39
N LYS A 276 -9.85 -29.02 13.48
CA LYS A 276 -11.06 -28.31 13.86
C LYS A 276 -11.40 -27.17 12.91
N LEU A 277 -10.39 -26.45 12.41
CA LEU A 277 -10.55 -25.45 11.34
C LEU A 277 -11.12 -26.07 10.07
N GLU A 278 -10.65 -27.26 9.70
CA GLU A 278 -11.13 -27.99 8.52
C GLU A 278 -12.59 -28.46 8.72
N GLU A 279 -12.89 -29.05 9.88
CA GLU A 279 -14.25 -29.50 10.25
C GLU A 279 -15.25 -28.34 10.27
N ALA A 280 -14.85 -27.16 10.76
CA ALA A 280 -15.71 -25.98 10.80
C ALA A 280 -15.91 -25.33 9.41
N ALA A 281 -14.92 -25.43 8.52
CA ALA A 281 -14.97 -24.82 7.19
C ALA A 281 -15.78 -25.63 6.15
N LYS A 282 -15.72 -26.97 6.20
CA LYS A 282 -16.40 -27.84 5.22
C LYS A 282 -17.93 -27.63 5.15
N PRO A 283 -18.69 -27.56 6.27
CA PRO A 283 -20.13 -27.31 6.24
C PRO A 283 -20.50 -25.93 5.69
N LEU A 284 -19.56 -24.98 5.69
CA LEU A 284 -19.74 -23.64 5.13
C LEU A 284 -19.57 -23.62 3.60
N GLY A 285 -19.27 -24.76 2.98
CA GLY A 285 -19.09 -24.90 1.53
C GLY A 285 -17.71 -24.45 1.05
N PHE A 286 -16.68 -24.58 1.90
CA PHE A 286 -15.31 -24.26 1.54
C PHE A 286 -14.53 -25.54 1.24
N ASN A 287 -13.79 -25.52 0.13
CA ASN A 287 -12.77 -26.52 -0.15
C ASN A 287 -11.50 -26.14 0.62
N VAL A 288 -10.90 -27.10 1.32
CA VAL A 288 -9.78 -26.87 2.23
C VAL A 288 -8.56 -27.64 1.73
N GLN A 289 -7.47 -26.92 1.53
CA GLN A 289 -6.14 -27.49 1.30
C GLN A 289 -5.29 -27.18 2.53
N LYS A 290 -4.61 -28.20 3.06
CA LYS A 290 -3.73 -28.07 4.22
C LYS A 290 -2.32 -28.56 3.89
N ARG A 291 -1.32 -27.83 4.35
CA ARG A 291 0.09 -28.24 4.31
C ARG A 291 0.74 -27.77 5.60
N ASN A 292 1.23 -28.71 6.40
CA ASN A 292 1.74 -28.44 7.74
C ASN A 292 0.68 -27.70 8.60
N TYR A 293 1.05 -26.58 9.20
CA TYR A 293 0.20 -25.74 10.06
C TYR A 293 -0.42 -24.55 9.31
N LYS A 294 -0.41 -24.61 7.97
CA LYS A 294 -1.02 -23.64 7.07
C LYS A 294 -2.20 -24.25 6.33
N MET A 295 -3.26 -23.47 6.12
CA MET A 295 -4.43 -23.90 5.36
C MET A 295 -4.89 -22.81 4.39
N LYS A 296 -5.40 -23.24 3.24
CA LYS A 296 -6.08 -22.40 2.26
C LYS A 296 -7.51 -22.91 2.10
N MET A 297 -8.47 -22.01 2.22
CA MET A 297 -9.89 -22.30 2.14
C MET A 297 -10.50 -21.49 1.01
N GLN A 298 -11.10 -22.16 0.03
CA GLN A 298 -11.76 -21.51 -1.11
C GLN A 298 -13.26 -21.77 -1.07
N GLY A 299 -14.05 -20.71 -1.12
CA GLY A 299 -15.50 -20.80 -1.15
C GLY A 299 -16.00 -21.34 -2.49
N SER A 300 -16.88 -22.35 -2.45
CA SER A 300 -17.50 -22.94 -3.63
C SER A 300 -18.44 -21.98 -4.40
N LYS A 301 -18.95 -20.94 -3.74
CA LYS A 301 -19.85 -19.94 -4.33
C LYS A 301 -19.07 -18.73 -4.82
N THR A 302 -19.37 -18.28 -6.03
CA THR A 302 -18.80 -17.05 -6.60
C THR A 302 -19.57 -15.83 -6.07
N GLY A 303 -18.89 -14.93 -5.37
CA GLY A 303 -19.44 -13.69 -4.84
C GLY A 303 -19.25 -12.50 -5.79
N ARG A 304 -19.60 -11.30 -5.32
CA ARG A 304 -19.51 -10.05 -6.12
C ARG A 304 -18.08 -9.71 -6.58
N LYS A 305 -17.06 -10.23 -5.89
CA LYS A 305 -15.63 -10.04 -6.18
C LYS A 305 -14.93 -11.37 -6.48
N GLY A 306 -15.65 -12.34 -7.05
CA GLY A 306 -15.14 -13.69 -7.29
C GLY A 306 -15.28 -14.61 -6.07
N HIS A 307 -14.55 -15.72 -6.07
CA HIS A 307 -14.56 -16.67 -4.95
C HIS A 307 -13.87 -16.09 -3.72
N LEU A 308 -14.44 -16.32 -2.54
CA LEU A 308 -13.79 -15.97 -1.28
C LEU A 308 -12.64 -16.95 -1.00
N ASN A 309 -11.42 -16.42 -0.94
CA ASN A 309 -10.23 -17.17 -0.59
C ASN A 309 -9.75 -16.71 0.79
N VAL A 310 -9.54 -17.66 1.70
CA VAL A 310 -9.08 -17.44 3.07
C VAL A 310 -7.83 -18.27 3.31
N ALA A 311 -6.84 -17.68 3.98
CA ALA A 311 -5.63 -18.37 4.39
C ALA A 311 -5.55 -18.37 5.92
N THR A 312 -5.06 -19.46 6.50
CA THR A 312 -4.86 -19.59 7.94
C THR A 312 -3.47 -20.13 8.26
N GLU A 313 -2.87 -19.64 9.33
CA GLU A 313 -1.60 -20.14 9.85
C GLU A 313 -1.64 -20.24 11.37
N VAL A 314 -1.03 -21.30 11.91
CA VAL A 314 -0.89 -21.56 13.35
C VAL A 314 0.55 -21.36 13.77
N PHE A 315 0.75 -20.49 14.76
CA PHE A 315 2.04 -20.16 15.35
C PHE A 315 2.12 -20.62 16.80
N GLU A 316 3.29 -21.06 17.26
CA GLU A 316 3.53 -21.36 18.68
C GLU A 316 4.05 -20.11 19.40
N VAL A 317 3.27 -19.58 20.36
CA VAL A 317 3.60 -18.36 21.10
C VAL A 317 4.36 -18.68 22.38
N ALA A 318 4.02 -19.80 23.01
CA ALA A 318 4.71 -20.36 24.17
C ALA A 318 4.43 -21.87 24.21
N PRO A 319 5.16 -22.66 25.03
CA PRO A 319 4.87 -24.08 25.16
C PRO A 319 3.38 -24.33 25.48
N SER A 320 2.70 -25.08 24.61
CA SER A 320 1.26 -25.37 24.71
C SER A 320 0.32 -24.15 24.58
N LEU A 321 0.79 -23.05 23.98
CA LEU A 321 -0.02 -21.89 23.63
C LEU A 321 0.23 -21.50 22.17
N TYR A 322 -0.83 -21.53 21.39
CA TYR A 322 -0.80 -21.27 19.95
C TYR A 322 -1.66 -20.06 19.60
N MET A 323 -1.24 -19.33 18.58
CA MET A 323 -2.03 -18.27 17.95
C MET A 323 -2.41 -18.69 16.53
N VAL A 324 -3.68 -18.51 16.19
CA VAL A 324 -4.21 -18.76 14.86
C VAL A 324 -4.54 -17.43 14.22
N GLU A 325 -3.97 -17.21 13.04
CA GLU A 325 -4.29 -16.07 12.22
C GLU A 325 -5.13 -16.50 11.01
N VAL A 326 -6.19 -15.73 10.73
CA VAL A 326 -7.11 -15.96 9.61
C VAL A 326 -7.15 -14.69 8.77
N ARG A 327 -6.69 -14.78 7.51
CA ARG A 327 -6.59 -13.65 6.59
C ARG A 327 -7.40 -13.88 5.32
N LYS A 328 -8.00 -12.81 4.79
CA LYS A 328 -8.62 -12.84 3.46
C LYS A 328 -7.55 -12.75 2.36
N ALA A 329 -7.35 -13.84 1.63
CA ALA A 329 -6.44 -13.91 0.48
C ALA A 329 -7.08 -13.38 -0.83
N GLY A 330 -8.41 -13.40 -0.95
CA GLY A 330 -9.13 -12.91 -2.14
C GLY A 330 -10.65 -12.86 -1.94
N GLY A 331 -11.39 -12.11 -2.76
CA GLY A 331 -12.86 -12.00 -2.68
C GLY A 331 -13.37 -10.83 -1.83
N ASP A 332 -14.66 -10.84 -1.49
CA ASP A 332 -15.35 -9.74 -0.81
C ASP A 332 -15.11 -9.72 0.72
N THR A 333 -14.91 -8.53 1.29
CA THR A 333 -14.58 -8.37 2.71
C THR A 333 -15.78 -8.58 3.64
N LEU A 334 -17.03 -8.29 3.21
CA LEU A 334 -18.20 -8.57 4.04
C LEU A 334 -18.50 -10.07 4.06
N GLU A 335 -18.27 -10.76 2.94
CA GLU A 335 -18.33 -12.22 2.85
C GLU A 335 -17.30 -12.87 3.79
N PHE A 336 -16.08 -12.33 3.86
CA PHE A 336 -15.05 -12.77 4.81
C PHE A 336 -15.51 -12.69 6.27
N HIS A 337 -16.11 -11.58 6.70
CA HIS A 337 -16.59 -11.45 8.09
C HIS A 337 -17.74 -12.39 8.40
N LYS A 338 -18.66 -12.58 7.45
CA LYS A 338 -19.75 -13.54 7.60
C LYS A 338 -19.21 -14.96 7.73
N PHE A 339 -18.23 -15.31 6.89
CA PHE A 339 -17.51 -16.57 6.99
C PHE A 339 -16.85 -16.72 8.36
N TYR A 340 -16.02 -15.76 8.79
CA TYR A 340 -15.31 -15.85 10.06
C TYR A 340 -16.27 -15.93 11.25
N LYS A 341 -17.38 -15.17 11.26
CA LYS A 341 -18.39 -15.26 12.33
C LYS A 341 -18.97 -16.67 12.44
N ASN A 342 -19.23 -17.32 11.32
CA ASN A 342 -19.73 -18.70 11.30
C ASN A 342 -18.62 -19.70 11.67
N LEU A 343 -17.40 -19.50 11.17
CA LEU A 343 -16.24 -20.32 11.52
C LEU A 343 -15.98 -20.27 13.03
N ALA A 344 -15.97 -19.08 13.63
CA ALA A 344 -15.79 -18.86 15.06
C ALA A 344 -16.86 -19.55 15.91
N THR A 345 -18.10 -19.71 15.41
CA THR A 345 -19.12 -20.49 16.14
C THR A 345 -18.79 -21.98 16.23
N GLY A 346 -18.11 -22.54 15.22
CA GLY A 346 -17.64 -23.93 15.20
C GLY A 346 -16.29 -24.14 15.90
N LEU A 347 -15.61 -23.07 16.30
CA LEU A 347 -14.29 -23.11 16.95
C LEU A 347 -14.32 -22.79 18.45
N LYS A 348 -15.51 -22.65 19.05
CA LYS A 348 -15.65 -22.26 20.47
C LYS A 348 -14.86 -23.16 21.43
N ASP A 349 -14.75 -24.44 21.10
CA ASP A 349 -14.07 -25.44 21.94
C ASP A 349 -12.54 -25.37 21.83
N VAL A 350 -12.03 -24.67 20.80
CA VAL A 350 -10.60 -24.51 20.51
C VAL A 350 -10.09 -23.13 20.91
N VAL A 351 -10.97 -22.12 20.92
CA VAL A 351 -10.63 -20.74 21.26
C VAL A 351 -10.44 -20.61 22.77
N TRP A 352 -9.20 -20.38 23.19
CA TRP A 352 -8.89 -20.03 24.57
C TRP A 352 -9.22 -18.56 24.81
N LYS A 353 -10.01 -18.29 25.85
CA LYS A 353 -10.21 -16.96 26.43
C LYS A 353 -9.52 -16.94 27.78
N ALA A 354 -8.74 -15.89 28.05
CA ALA A 354 -8.31 -15.61 29.41
C ALA A 354 -9.58 -15.41 30.26
N GLU A 355 -9.65 -16.06 31.41
CA GLU A 355 -10.65 -15.69 32.42
C GLU A 355 -10.41 -14.21 32.76
N ASP A 356 -11.47 -13.41 32.81
CA ASP A 356 -11.41 -12.06 33.38
C ASP A 356 -10.90 -12.24 34.81
N ASP A 357 -9.65 -11.85 35.07
CA ASP A 357 -9.15 -11.73 36.43
C ASP A 357 -10.07 -10.76 37.16
N GLY A 358 -10.55 -11.22 38.31
CA GLY A 358 -11.77 -10.78 38.94
C GLY A 358 -11.81 -9.32 39.36
N GLU A 359 -13.05 -8.90 39.62
CA GLU A 359 -13.44 -7.78 40.49
C GLU A 359 -12.34 -7.35 41.47
N GLU A 360 -11.72 -6.18 41.26
CA GLU A 360 -11.23 -5.39 42.40
C GLU A 360 -12.44 -4.76 43.08
N LYS A 361 -13.07 -5.54 43.96
CA LYS A 361 -13.75 -5.00 45.14
C LYS A 361 -12.68 -4.68 46.19
N ASN A 362 -12.36 -3.40 46.35
CA ASN A 362 -12.48 -2.68 47.62
C ASN A 362 -12.21 -1.18 47.41
#